data_AF-A0A1Y1ZXC0-F1
#
_entry.id   AF-A0A1Y1ZXC0-F1
#
_cell.length_a   1.000
_cell.length_b   1.000
_cell.length_c   1.000
_cell.angle_alpha   90.00
_cell.angle_beta   90.00
_cell.angle_gamma   90.00
#
_symmetry.space_group_name_H-M   'P 1'
#
loop_
_entity.id
_entity.type
_entity.pdbx_description
1 polymer ?
#
loop_
_entity_poly.entity_id
_entity_poly.type
_entity_poly.pdbx_seq_one_letter_code
_entity_poly.pdbx_strand_id
1 'polypeptide(L)'
;MSPLQRAARKKNLLLAFDAYGTLFTPKAPIAVQYGEIARRHGIEYPSDKHLSQAFKGAFKEEAHRNPNYGKASDMGAETWWGNVGLLEVSR
;
A
#
# COMPACT_ATOMS: atom_id res chain seq x y z
N MET A 1 -15.78 28.20 -46.38
CA MET A 1 -15.06 27.94 -45.10
C MET A 1 -13.58 28.12 -45.34
N SER A 2 -12.92 28.98 -44.57
CA SER A 2 -11.53 29.41 -44.79
C SER A 2 -10.52 28.35 -44.29
N PRO A 3 -9.37 28.15 -44.96
CA PRO A 3 -8.30 27.25 -44.52
C PRO A 3 -7.80 27.51 -43.09
N LEU A 4 -8.05 28.71 -42.56
CA LEU A 4 -7.68 29.13 -41.21
C LEU A 4 -8.52 28.49 -40.09
N GLN A 5 -9.57 27.72 -40.42
CA GLN A 5 -10.34 26.95 -39.42
C GLN A 5 -9.70 25.58 -39.09
N ARG A 6 -8.59 25.22 -39.74
CA ARG A 6 -7.75 24.06 -39.39
C ARG A 6 -6.62 24.43 -38.42
N ALA A 7 -6.88 25.27 -37.42
CA ALA A 7 -6.13 25.15 -36.18
C ALA A 7 -6.54 23.79 -35.58
N ALA A 8 -5.92 22.71 -36.05
CA ALA A 8 -6.18 21.35 -35.61
C ALA A 8 -6.11 21.35 -34.09
N ARG A 9 -7.28 21.28 -33.44
CA ARG A 9 -7.41 21.30 -31.98
C ARG A 9 -6.47 20.21 -31.46
N LYS A 10 -5.35 20.60 -30.85
CA LYS A 10 -4.32 19.67 -30.36
C LYS A 10 -5.04 18.60 -29.54
N LYS A 11 -5.08 17.37 -30.05
CA LYS A 11 -5.69 16.24 -29.35
C LYS A 11 -4.69 15.79 -28.29
N ASN A 12 -4.74 16.43 -27.14
CA ASN A 12 -3.91 16.03 -26.01
C ASN A 12 -4.49 14.71 -25.45
N LEU A 13 -3.64 13.69 -25.33
CA LEU A 13 -3.97 12.44 -24.69
C LEU A 13 -3.45 12.47 -23.25
N LEU A 14 -4.32 12.24 -22.27
CA LEU A 14 -3.92 12.01 -20.89
C LEU A 14 -3.97 10.51 -20.62
N LEU A 15 -2.84 9.94 -20.24
CA LEU A 15 -2.73 8.56 -19.77
C LEU A 15 -2.43 8.60 -18.27
N ALA A 16 -3.30 8.03 -17.47
CA ALA A 16 -3.11 7.86 -16.04
C ALA A 16 -2.81 6.39 -15.75
N PHE A 17 -1.81 6.15 -14.91
CA PHE A 17 -1.42 4.82 -14.46
C PHE A 17 -1.62 4.73 -12.96
N ASP A 18 -2.16 3.61 -12.49
CA ASP A 18 -1.90 3.20 -11.12
C ASP A 18 -0.43 2.79 -11.00
N ALA A 19 0.22 3.03 -9.86
CA ALA A 19 1.66 2.85 -9.76
C ALA A 19 2.03 1.42 -9.33
N TYR A 20 1.34 0.87 -8.33
CA TYR A 20 1.66 -0.44 -7.76
C TYR A 20 1.24 -1.57 -8.70
N GLY A 21 2.13 -2.52 -8.99
CA GLY A 21 1.86 -3.62 -9.92
C GLY A 21 1.88 -3.21 -11.40
N THR A 22 2.03 -1.92 -11.71
CA THR A 22 2.14 -1.40 -13.08
C THR A 22 3.50 -0.75 -13.32
N LEU A 23 3.85 0.25 -12.53
CA LEU A 23 5.12 0.99 -12.64
C LEU A 23 6.21 0.41 -11.73
N PHE A 24 5.83 -0.13 -10.56
CA PHE A 24 6.76 -0.77 -9.64
C PHE A 24 6.11 -1.91 -8.85
N THR A 25 6.95 -2.83 -8.38
CA THR A 25 6.58 -3.92 -7.47
C THR A 25 7.62 -4.05 -6.35
N PRO A 26 7.23 -4.58 -5.17
CA PRO A 26 8.18 -4.90 -4.12
C PRO A 26 9.20 -5.94 -4.60
N LYS A 27 10.47 -5.77 -4.21
CA LYS A 27 11.56 -6.70 -4.58
C LYS A 27 11.41 -8.10 -3.98
N ALA A 28 10.69 -8.20 -2.87
CA ALA A 28 10.44 -9.45 -2.15
C ALA A 28 9.04 -9.41 -1.48
N PRO A 29 8.45 -10.56 -1.11
CA PRO A 29 7.22 -10.60 -0.34
C PRO A 29 7.33 -9.83 0.98
N ILE A 30 6.25 -9.17 1.41
CA ILE A 30 6.20 -8.35 2.64
C ILE A 30 6.68 -9.13 3.87
N ALA A 31 6.23 -10.37 4.03
CA ALA A 31 6.61 -11.22 5.15
C ALA A 31 8.12 -11.51 5.23
N VAL A 32 8.80 -11.61 4.07
CA VAL A 32 10.27 -11.78 4.03
C VAL A 32 10.95 -10.50 4.50
N GLN A 33 10.51 -9.34 4.00
CA GLN A 33 11.07 -8.05 4.39
C GLN A 33 10.86 -7.75 5.89
N TYR A 34 9.67 -8.05 6.42
CA TYR A 34 9.36 -7.87 7.84
C TYR A 34 10.17 -8.85 8.69
N GLY A 35 10.28 -10.11 8.25
CA GLY A 35 11.09 -11.12 8.92
C GLY A 35 12.58 -10.77 8.97
N GLU A 36 13.13 -10.19 7.91
CA GLU A 36 14.52 -9.68 7.89
C GLU A 36 14.74 -8.56 8.93
N ILE A 37 13.81 -7.62 9.04
CA ILE A 37 13.89 -6.54 10.04
C ILE A 37 13.74 -7.12 11.45
N ALA A 38 12.76 -8.00 11.68
CA ALA A 38 12.56 -8.64 12.98
C ALA A 38 13.82 -9.37 13.47
N ARG A 39 14.43 -10.20 12.61
CA ARG A 39 15.70 -10.88 12.91
C ARG A 39 16.83 -9.91 13.23
N ARG A 40 16.95 -8.81 12.47
CA ARG A 40 17.99 -7.78 12.70
C ARG A 40 17.87 -7.12 14.07
N HIS A 41 16.65 -6.98 14.58
CA HIS A 41 16.37 -6.39 15.88
C HIS A 41 16.22 -7.42 17.01
N GLY A 42 16.48 -8.70 16.76
CA GLY A 42 16.35 -9.76 17.77
C GLY A 42 14.91 -10.07 18.17
N ILE A 43 13.94 -9.72 17.33
CA ILE A 43 12.52 -10.04 17.53
C ILE A 43 12.27 -11.46 17.01
N GLU A 44 11.89 -12.35 17.91
CA GLU A 44 11.49 -13.70 17.57
C GLU A 44 10.05 -13.72 17.03
N TYR A 45 9.83 -14.52 15.99
CA TYR A 45 8.50 -14.75 15.44
C TYR A 45 8.41 -16.18 14.87
N PRO A 46 7.20 -16.78 14.78
CA PRO A 46 7.08 -18.22 14.49
C PRO A 46 7.56 -18.64 13.10
N SER A 47 7.19 -17.90 12.05
CA SER A 47 7.62 -18.14 10.66
C SER A 47 7.16 -17.02 9.73
N ASP A 48 7.77 -16.92 8.55
CA ASP A 48 7.36 -15.95 7.52
C ASP A 48 5.93 -16.24 7.03
N LYS A 49 5.48 -17.51 7.07
CA LYS A 49 4.09 -17.88 6.78
C LYS A 49 3.12 -17.31 7.81
N HIS A 50 3.49 -17.37 9.09
CA HIS A 50 2.70 -16.78 10.17
C HIS A 50 2.63 -15.26 10.02
N LEU A 51 3.76 -14.58 9.77
CA LEU A 51 3.78 -13.13 9.48
C LEU A 51 2.85 -12.77 8.32
N SER A 52 2.90 -13.52 7.22
CA SER A 52 2.01 -13.28 6.06
C SER A 52 0.52 -13.39 6.41
N GLN A 53 0.15 -14.36 7.27
CA GLN A 53 -1.22 -14.53 7.73
C GLN A 53 -1.65 -13.43 8.71
N ALA A 54 -0.77 -13.06 9.65
CA ALA A 54 -0.97 -11.98 10.60
C ALA A 54 -1.19 -10.66 9.87
N PHE A 55 -0.30 -10.31 8.93
CA PHE A 55 -0.41 -9.12 8.08
C PHE A 55 -1.76 -9.03 7.38
N LYS A 56 -2.15 -10.13 6.73
CA LYS A 56 -3.41 -10.19 5.98
C LYS A 56 -4.62 -10.01 6.91
N GLY A 57 -4.56 -10.53 8.12
CA GLY A 57 -5.59 -10.34 9.14
C GLY A 57 -5.66 -8.88 9.61
N ALA A 58 -4.53 -8.34 10.05
CA ALA A 58 -4.41 -6.97 10.54
C ALA A 58 -4.83 -5.94 9.48
N PHE A 59 -4.36 -6.08 8.24
CA PHE A 59 -4.75 -5.21 7.13
C PHE A 59 -6.25 -5.23 6.88
N LYS A 60 -6.87 -6.42 6.87
CA LYS A 60 -8.32 -6.54 6.64
C LYS A 60 -9.13 -5.90 7.77
N GLU A 61 -8.70 -6.10 9.01
CA GLU A 61 -9.36 -5.52 10.17
C GLU A 61 -9.27 -3.98 10.13
N GLU A 62 -8.06 -3.45 9.90
CA GLU A 62 -7.83 -2.01 9.87
C GLU A 62 -8.51 -1.34 8.67
N ALA A 63 -8.56 -2.00 7.51
CA ALA A 63 -9.29 -1.50 6.33
C ALA A 63 -10.80 -1.50 6.54
N HIS A 64 -11.33 -2.45 7.32
CA HIS A 64 -12.73 -2.48 7.68
C HIS A 64 -13.09 -1.40 8.70
N ARG A 65 -12.26 -1.23 9.73
CA ARG A 65 -12.49 -0.26 10.82
C ARG A 65 -12.22 1.18 10.41
N ASN A 66 -11.15 1.40 9.64
CA ASN A 66 -10.67 2.72 9.23
C ASN A 66 -10.48 2.78 7.70
N PRO A 67 -11.55 2.78 6.90
CA PRO A 67 -11.45 2.79 5.44
C PRO A 67 -10.67 4.00 4.91
N ASN A 68 -10.04 3.83 3.75
CA ASN A 68 -9.28 4.88 3.07
C ASN A 68 -8.27 5.57 4.00
N TYR A 69 -7.44 4.76 4.67
CA TYR A 69 -6.42 5.24 5.62
C TYR A 69 -6.97 6.08 6.78
N GLY A 70 -8.19 5.77 7.22
CA GLY A 70 -8.88 6.52 8.28
C GLY A 70 -9.21 7.97 7.91
N LYS A 71 -9.46 8.26 6.62
CA LYS A 71 -9.76 9.62 6.14
C LYS A 71 -10.93 10.28 6.86
N ALA A 72 -11.96 9.52 7.23
CA ALA A 72 -13.14 10.05 7.92
C ALA A 72 -12.83 10.55 9.34
N SER A 73 -11.74 10.06 9.95
CA SER A 73 -11.30 10.39 11.31
C SER A 73 -9.98 11.16 11.32
N ASP A 74 -9.54 11.70 10.18
CA ASP A 74 -8.27 12.43 10.02
C ASP A 74 -7.03 11.68 10.55
N MET A 75 -7.06 10.35 10.47
CA MET A 75 -6.03 9.48 11.05
C MET A 75 -4.68 9.58 10.31
N GLY A 76 -4.74 9.63 8.98
CA GLY A 76 -3.57 9.63 8.11
C GLY A 76 -2.96 8.25 7.87
N ALA A 77 -2.25 8.13 6.75
CA ALA A 77 -1.66 6.86 6.30
C ALA A 77 -0.57 6.33 7.25
N GLU A 78 0.21 7.21 7.89
CA GLU A 78 1.28 6.79 8.81
C GLU A 78 0.71 6.06 10.02
N THR A 79 -0.24 6.67 10.73
CA THR A 79 -0.94 6.05 11.85
C THR A 79 -1.65 4.76 11.43
N TRP A 80 -2.32 4.78 10.27
CA TRP A 80 -3.04 3.63 9.75
C TRP A 80 -2.12 2.42 9.51
N TRP A 81 -0.97 2.64 8.85
CA TRP A 81 0.03 1.58 8.65
C TRP A 81 0.71 1.17 9.96
N GLY A 82 0.88 2.10 10.89
CA GLY A 82 1.33 1.82 12.25
C GLY A 82 0.41 0.84 12.97
N ASN A 83 -0.91 1.02 12.87
CA ASN A 83 -1.89 0.09 13.45
C ASN A 83 -1.79 -1.31 12.84
N VAL A 84 -1.62 -1.41 11.51
CA VAL A 84 -1.42 -2.71 10.85
C VAL A 84 -0.17 -3.42 11.39
N GLY A 85 0.94 -2.70 11.58
CA GLY A 85 2.16 -3.26 12.15
C GLY A 85 2.05 -3.61 13.64
N LEU A 86 1.39 -2.79 14.45
CA LEU A 86 1.21 -3.02 15.89
C LEU A 86 0.23 -4.17 16.20
N LEU A 87 -0.77 -4.38 15.34
CA LEU A 87 -1.69 -5.52 15.41
C LEU A 87 -0.97 -6.88 15.19
N GLU A 88 0.19 -6.90 14.53
CA GLU A 88 1.01 -8.11 14.38
C GLU A 88 1.84 -8.44 15.62
N VAL A 89 2.24 -7.44 16.42
CA VAL A 89 3.09 -7.64 17.61
C VAL A 89 2.28 -7.97 18.86
N SER A 90 0.98 -7.60 18.87
CA SER A 90 0.10 -7.75 20.04
C SER A 90 -0.66 -9.08 20.11
N ARG A 91 -0.36 -10.04 19.23
CA ARG A 91 -0.97 -11.39 19.19
C ARG A 91 0.11 -12.47 19.12
#